data_AF-W1Y494-F1
#
_entry.id   AF-W1Y494-F1
#
_cell.length_a   1.000
_cell.length_b   1.000
_cell.length_c   1.000
_cell.angle_alpha   90.00
_cell.angle_beta   90.00
_cell.angle_gamma   90.00
#
_symmetry.space_group_name_H-M   'P 1'
#
loop_
_entity.id
_entity.type
_entity.pdbx_description
1 polymer ?
#
loop_
_entity_poly.entity_id
_entity_poly.type
_entity_poly.pdbx_seq_one_letter_code
_entity_poly.pdbx_strand_id
1 'polypeptide(L)'
;TIIQLGDLLHLVGQPADLHNAQLVIGQEVDTSLSTKGTDLRVERVVVTNENVLGKRIRDLHFKERYDVVISRLNRAGVELV
;
A
#
# COMPACT_ATOMS: atom_id res chain seq x y z
N THR A 1 8.80 15.26 4.68
CA THR A 1 7.47 15.78 5.08
C THR A 1 7.52 16.12 6.55
N ILE A 2 6.94 17.25 6.95
CA ILE A 2 6.82 17.65 8.37
C ILE A 2 5.40 17.30 8.81
N ILE A 3 5.26 16.57 9.91
CA ILE A 3 3.96 16.18 10.47
C ILE A 3 3.33 17.40 11.17
N GLN A 4 2.04 17.61 10.94
CA GLN A 4 1.24 18.69 11.53
C GLN A 4 0.13 18.12 12.42
N LEU A 5 -0.40 18.98 13.30
CA LEU A 5 -1.51 18.63 14.18
C LEU A 5 -2.77 18.38 13.33
N GLY A 6 -3.38 17.20 13.49
CA GLY A 6 -4.51 16.75 12.69
C GLY A 6 -4.16 15.80 11.55
N ASP A 7 -2.87 15.56 11.28
CA ASP A 7 -2.45 14.55 10.31
C ASP A 7 -2.85 13.13 10.76
N LEU A 8 -3.23 12.29 9.80
CA LEU A 8 -3.50 10.87 10.02
C LEU A 8 -2.26 10.04 9.69
N LEU A 9 -1.81 9.25 10.66
CA LEU A 9 -0.63 8.40 10.54
C LEU A 9 -1.03 6.92 10.56
N HIS A 10 -0.60 6.17 9.54
CA HIS A 10 -0.75 4.71 9.50
C HIS A 10 0.53 4.06 10.04
N LEU A 11 0.43 3.46 11.23
CA LEU A 11 1.54 2.78 11.90
C LEU A 11 1.37 1.26 11.82
N VAL A 12 2.45 0.53 11.56
CA VAL A 12 2.48 -0.94 11.49
C VAL A 12 3.58 -1.45 12.42
N GLY A 13 3.25 -2.32 13.37
CA GLY A 13 4.19 -2.80 14.37
C GLY A 13 3.57 -3.78 15.37
N GLN A 14 4.33 -4.15 16.41
CA GLN A 14 3.82 -5.00 17.49
C GLN A 14 2.82 -4.22 18.36
N PRO A 15 1.82 -4.88 18.96
CA PRO A 15 0.79 -4.20 19.75
C PRO A 15 1.34 -3.31 20.87
N ALA A 16 2.42 -3.76 21.55
CA ALA A 16 3.06 -3.00 22.62
C ALA A 16 3.69 -1.69 22.11
N ASP A 17 4.32 -1.73 20.93
CA ASP A 17 4.95 -0.56 20.32
C ASP A 17 3.90 0.44 19.82
N LEU A 18 2.79 -0.07 19.27
CA LEU A 18 1.67 0.76 18.83
C LEU A 18 0.97 1.45 20.02
N HIS A 19 0.83 0.75 21.14
CA HIS A 19 0.28 1.36 22.36
C HIS A 19 1.17 2.49 22.89
N ASN A 20 2.48 2.28 22.93
CA ASN A 20 3.43 3.34 23.31
C ASN A 20 3.38 4.53 22.34
N ALA A 21 3.20 4.27 21.05
CA ALA A 21 3.05 5.31 20.04
C ALA A 21 1.78 6.16 20.28
N GLN A 22 0.65 5.54 20.67
CA GLN A 22 -0.59 6.28 20.99
C GLN A 22 -0.39 7.25 22.17
N LEU A 23 0.41 6.86 23.17
CA LEU A 23 0.68 7.73 24.34
C LEU A 23 1.47 9.00 23.98
N VAL A 24 2.24 8.99 22.89
CA VAL A 24 3.15 10.07 22.50
C VAL A 24 2.63 10.87 21.30
N ILE A 25 2.05 10.19 20.32
CA ILE A 25 1.65 10.77 19.03
C ILE A 25 0.22 11.28 19.07
N GLY A 26 -0.72 10.49 19.62
CA GLY A 26 -2.14 10.83 19.59
C GLY A 26 -3.04 9.60 19.71
N GLN A 27 -4.35 9.82 19.57
CA GLN A 27 -5.34 8.77 19.76
C GLN A 27 -5.51 7.90 18.51
N GLU A 28 -5.86 6.63 18.73
CA GLU A 28 -6.32 5.75 17.65
C GLU A 28 -7.61 6.30 17.05
N VAL A 29 -7.66 6.36 15.72
CA VAL A 29 -8.85 6.74 14.99
C VAL A 29 -9.34 5.54 14.21
N ASP A 30 -10.63 5.22 14.35
CA ASP A 30 -11.31 4.27 13.49
C ASP A 30 -11.61 4.93 12.14
N THR A 31 -10.55 5.14 11.37
CA THR A 31 -10.62 5.60 9.99
C THR A 31 -10.39 4.41 9.09
N SER A 32 -11.29 4.21 8.13
CA SER A 32 -11.07 3.26 7.06
C SER A 32 -9.77 3.65 6.35
N LEU A 33 -8.79 2.74 6.34
CA LEU A 33 -7.58 2.80 5.51
C LEU A 33 -7.94 2.59 4.02
N SER A 34 -8.94 3.34 3.58
CA SER A 34 -9.45 3.34 2.24
C SER A 34 -8.75 4.42 1.46
N THR A 35 -8.49 4.16 0.19
CA THR A 35 -8.10 5.22 -0.74
C THR A 35 -9.28 6.13 -1.10
N LYS A 36 -10.50 5.86 -0.59
CA LYS A 36 -11.68 6.72 -0.75
C LYS A 36 -11.38 8.11 -0.17
N GLY A 37 -11.43 9.13 -1.02
CA GLY A 37 -11.15 10.52 -0.64
C GLY A 37 -9.70 10.94 -0.85
N THR A 38 -8.84 10.06 -1.39
CA THR A 38 -7.49 10.41 -1.88
C THR A 38 -7.46 10.33 -3.40
N ASP A 39 -6.40 10.86 -4.02
CA ASP A 39 -6.12 10.67 -5.45
C ASP A 39 -5.65 9.24 -5.79
N LEU A 40 -5.52 8.34 -4.80
CA LEU A 40 -5.08 6.97 -5.01
C LEU A 40 -6.24 6.09 -5.48
N ARG A 41 -5.99 5.35 -6.56
CA ARG A 41 -6.94 4.39 -7.13
C ARG A 41 -6.38 2.97 -7.02
N VAL A 42 -7.19 2.05 -6.51
CA VAL A 42 -6.88 0.62 -6.46
C VAL A 42 -7.68 -0.09 -7.52
N GLU A 43 -6.99 -0.80 -8.43
CA GLU A 43 -7.62 -1.56 -9.50
C GLU A 43 -7.10 -2.99 -9.55
N ARG A 44 -8.01 -3.94 -9.81
CA ARG A 44 -7.65 -5.32 -10.11
C ARG A 44 -7.56 -5.46 -11.63
N VAL A 45 -6.35 -5.63 -12.14
CA VAL A 45 -6.09 -5.71 -13.58
C VAL A 45 -5.73 -7.15 -13.97
N VAL A 46 -6.31 -7.63 -15.07
CA VAL A 46 -5.93 -8.90 -15.70
C VAL A 46 -4.82 -8.62 -16.72
N VAL A 47 -3.69 -9.32 -16.57
CA VAL A 47 -2.55 -9.17 -17.48
C VAL A 47 -2.74 -10.12 -18.67
N THR A 48 -3.00 -9.56 -19.84
CA THR A 48 -3.14 -10.31 -21.12
C THR A 48 -1.94 -10.13 -22.06
N ASN A 49 -1.04 -9.18 -21.77
CA ASN A 49 0.14 -8.94 -22.60
C ASN A 49 1.21 -10.00 -22.34
N GLU A 50 1.46 -10.87 -23.31
CA GLU A 50 2.44 -11.96 -23.17
C GLU A 50 3.88 -11.46 -23.04
N ASN A 51 4.19 -10.24 -23.51
CA ASN A 51 5.55 -9.68 -23.43
C ASN A 51 6.01 -9.36 -22.00
N VAL A 52 5.08 -9.35 -21.02
CA VAL A 52 5.41 -9.18 -19.60
C VAL A 52 5.37 -10.51 -18.83
N LEU A 53 4.91 -11.59 -19.47
CA LEU A 53 4.88 -12.91 -18.84
C LEU A 53 6.31 -13.39 -18.57
N GLY A 54 6.55 -13.95 -17.38
CA GLY A 54 7.87 -14.47 -16.99
C GLY A 54 8.91 -13.40 -16.61
N LYS A 55 8.63 -12.11 -16.79
CA LYS A 55 9.49 -11.02 -16.30
C LYS A 55 9.30 -10.82 -14.80
N ARG A 56 10.35 -10.38 -14.10
CA ARG A 56 10.22 -9.98 -12.69
C ARG A 56 9.49 -8.65 -12.64
N ILE A 57 8.64 -8.46 -11.64
CA ILE A 57 7.90 -7.20 -11.44
C ILE A 57 8.85 -5.99 -11.40
N ARG A 58 10.01 -6.13 -10.76
CA ARG A 58 11.03 -5.07 -10.70
C ARG A 58 11.58 -4.63 -12.06
N ASP A 59 11.62 -5.54 -13.04
CA ASP A 59 12.15 -5.26 -14.37
C ASP A 59 11.12 -4.54 -15.27
N LEU A 60 9.88 -4.37 -14.78
CA LEU A 60 8.80 -3.68 -15.49
C LEU A 60 8.75 -2.19 -15.18
N HIS A 61 9.49 -1.73 -14.15
CA HIS A 61 9.64 -0.31 -13.79
C HIS A 61 8.32 0.45 -13.58
N PHE A 62 7.27 -0.21 -13.07
CA PHE A 62 5.94 0.40 -12.93
C PHE A 62 5.91 1.61 -11.98
N LYS A 63 6.64 1.53 -10.86
CA LYS A 63 6.73 2.64 -9.90
C LYS A 63 7.43 3.85 -10.51
N GLU A 64 8.55 3.64 -11.19
CA GLU A 64 9.35 4.73 -11.78
C GLU A 64 8.68 5.35 -12.99
N ARG A 65 8.00 4.54 -13.81
CA ARG A 65 7.46 4.98 -15.11
C ARG A 65 6.02 5.46 -15.05
N TYR A 66 5.22 4.94 -14.12
CA TYR A 66 3.78 5.19 -14.05
C TYR A 66 3.27 5.52 -12.65
N ASP A 67 4.15 5.60 -11.64
CA ASP A 67 3.78 5.75 -10.23
C ASP A 67 2.77 4.68 -9.74
N VAL A 68 2.88 3.47 -10.29
CA VAL A 68 2.01 2.33 -9.93
C VAL A 68 2.76 1.39 -8.98
N VAL A 69 2.14 1.10 -7.84
CA VAL A 69 2.61 0.09 -6.89
C VAL A 69 1.76 -1.17 -7.02
N ILE A 70 2.41 -2.32 -7.27
CA ILE A 70 1.76 -3.63 -7.26
C ILE A 70 1.80 -4.17 -5.83
N SER A 71 0.66 -4.17 -5.16
CA SER A 71 0.53 -4.64 -3.78
C SER A 71 0.33 -6.15 -3.66
N ARG A 72 -0.27 -6.78 -4.67
CA ARG A 72 -0.60 -8.22 -4.68
C ARG A 72 -0.50 -8.78 -6.09
N LEU A 73 -0.02 -10.01 -6.20
CA LEU A 73 0.01 -10.75 -7.46
C LEU A 73 -0.73 -12.09 -7.28
N ASN A 74 -1.72 -12.35 -8.13
CA ASN A 74 -2.38 -13.64 -8.19
C ASN A 74 -2.00 -14.36 -9.49
N ARG A 75 -1.49 -15.59 -9.37
CA ARG A 75 -1.14 -16.43 -10.52
C ARG A 75 -1.77 -17.82 -10.34
N ALA A 76 -2.67 -18.18 -11.27
CA ALA A 76 -3.36 -19.47 -11.26
C ALA A 76 -4.03 -19.80 -9.91
N GLY A 77 -4.63 -18.80 -9.25
CA GLY A 77 -5.32 -18.98 -7.97
C GLY A 77 -4.42 -18.86 -6.74
N VAL A 78 -3.09 -18.80 -6.91
CA VAL A 78 -2.15 -18.60 -5.79
C VAL A 78 -1.80 -17.13 -5.64
N GLU A 79 -1.91 -16.60 -4.42
CA GLU A 79 -1.40 -15.28 -4.06
C GLU A 79 0.10 -15.36 -3.78
N LEU A 80 0.88 -14.54 -4.48
CA LEU A 80 2.32 -14.42 -4.32
C LEU A 80 2.57 -13.16 -3.47
N VAL A 81 2.91 -13.37 -2.20
CA VAL A 81 3.36 -12.35 -1.23
C VAL A 81 4.86 -12.14 -1.29
#